data_AF-A0AA37XMD1-F1
#
_entry.id   AF-A0AA37XMD1-F1
#
_cell.length_a   1.000
_cell.length_b   1.000
_cell.length_c   1.000
_cell.angle_alpha   90.00
_cell.angle_beta   90.00
_cell.angle_gamma   90.00
#
_symmetry.space_group_name_H-M   'P 1'
#
loop_
_entity.id
_entity.type
_entity.pdbx_description
1 polymer ?
#
loop_
_entity_poly.entity_id
_entity_poly.type
_entity_poly.pdbx_seq_one_letter_code
_entity_poly.pdbx_strand_id
1 'polypeptide(L)'
;MKRIFSEFKEFIIGGDVLDLAVGVVIGSAFTAIVTQVVEGLITPLVGWFVAAITGTRNLESSLSILDWSPVPGVTFQFGEIVSAVVTFILTGFILFIIVKAANKAKLTQQEEEAAPVAEDYLAEIRDLMRQEQGLPVETDEDSQSEETNEADEKANS
;
A
#
# COMPACT_ATOMS: atom_id res chain seq x y z
N MET A 1 12.19 -1.16 40.98
CA MET A 1 12.05 -0.31 39.77
C MET A 1 13.00 -0.73 38.64
N LYS A 2 14.30 -1.02 38.88
CA LYS A 2 15.25 -1.46 37.82
C LYS A 2 14.86 -2.74 37.05
N ARG A 3 14.16 -3.70 37.66
CA ARG A 3 13.74 -4.97 37.01
C ARG A 3 12.68 -4.77 35.93
N ILE A 4 11.71 -3.88 36.16
CA ILE A 4 10.65 -3.60 35.17
C ILE A 4 11.24 -2.95 33.91
N PHE A 5 12.24 -2.09 34.06
CA PHE A 5 12.93 -1.47 32.90
C PHE A 5 13.79 -2.47 32.11
N SER A 6 14.39 -3.48 32.75
CA SER A 6 15.10 -4.54 32.02
C SER A 6 14.15 -5.47 31.29
N GLU A 7 13.06 -5.88 31.96
CA GLU A 7 12.00 -6.72 31.38
C GLU A 7 11.29 -6.01 30.21
N PHE A 8 11.05 -4.70 30.34
CA PHE A 8 10.48 -3.88 29.27
C PHE A 8 11.44 -3.70 28.08
N LYS A 9 12.74 -3.56 28.35
CA LYS A 9 13.77 -3.50 27.31
C LYS A 9 13.84 -4.83 26.55
N GLU A 10 13.84 -5.96 27.26
CA GLU A 10 13.81 -7.30 26.65
C GLU A 10 12.53 -7.55 25.84
N PHE A 11 11.39 -7.03 26.31
CA PHE A 11 10.13 -7.10 25.59
C PHE A 11 10.12 -6.29 24.28
N ILE A 12 10.64 -5.05 24.28
CA ILE A 12 10.70 -4.20 23.07
C ILE A 12 11.75 -4.70 22.08
N ILE A 13 12.85 -5.29 22.56
CA ILE A 13 13.90 -5.82 21.67
C ILE A 13 13.45 -7.11 20.97
N GLY A 14 12.34 -7.73 21.39
CA GLY A 14 11.63 -8.70 20.54
C GLY A 14 11.18 -8.01 19.25
N GLY A 15 11.96 -8.18 18.18
CA GLY A 15 11.85 -7.41 16.93
C GLY A 15 10.43 -7.28 16.37
N ASP A 16 9.59 -8.29 16.58
CA ASP A 16 8.19 -8.31 16.15
C ASP A 16 7.35 -7.12 16.70
N VAL A 17 7.61 -6.66 17.92
CA VAL A 17 6.88 -5.53 18.52
C VAL A 17 7.44 -4.19 18.07
N LEU A 18 8.77 -4.11 17.91
CA LEU A 18 9.44 -2.89 17.48
C LEU A 18 9.07 -2.54 16.04
N ASP A 19 9.08 -3.53 15.14
CA ASP A 19 8.74 -3.33 13.73
C ASP A 19 7.25 -2.96 13.56
N LEU A 20 6.37 -3.58 14.34
CA LEU A 20 4.95 -3.22 14.39
C LEU A 20 4.77 -1.78 14.91
N ALA A 21 5.47 -1.39 15.97
CA ALA A 21 5.37 -0.04 16.54
C ALA A 21 5.86 1.02 15.55
N VAL A 22 6.98 0.79 14.87
CA VAL A 22 7.51 1.68 13.85
C VAL A 22 6.54 1.79 12.67
N GLY A 23 5.98 0.67 12.21
CA GLY A 23 4.97 0.65 11.15
C GLY A 23 3.73 1.50 11.46
N VAL A 24 3.20 1.40 12.69
CA VAL A 24 2.05 2.21 13.13
C VAL A 24 2.38 3.69 13.20
N VAL A 25 3.54 4.05 13.76
CA VAL A 25 3.96 5.45 13.88
C VAL A 25 4.14 6.08 12.50
N ILE A 26 4.86 5.40 11.60
CA ILE A 26 5.08 5.89 10.24
C ILE A 26 3.76 5.95 9.48
N GLY A 27 2.90 4.94 9.61
CA GLY A 27 1.57 4.93 8.98
C GLY A 27 0.69 6.09 9.43
N SER A 28 0.70 6.42 10.72
CA SER A 28 -0.05 7.56 11.26
C SER A 28 0.45 8.91 10.74
N ALA A 29 1.78 9.10 10.71
CA ALA A 29 2.40 10.32 10.20
C ALA A 29 2.16 10.49 8.69
N PHE A 30 2.28 9.40 7.92
CA PHE A 30 2.02 9.41 6.49
C PHE A 30 0.56 9.78 6.19
N THR A 31 -0.39 9.18 6.92
CA THR A 31 -1.81 9.50 6.79
C THR A 31 -2.06 10.99 7.05
N ALA A 32 -1.45 11.56 8.10
CA ALA A 32 -1.59 12.99 8.41
C ALA A 32 -1.07 13.90 7.28
N ILE A 33 0.06 13.54 6.64
CA ILE A 33 0.61 14.30 5.50
C ILE A 33 -0.39 14.26 4.33
N VAL A 34 -0.92 13.08 4.00
CA VAL A 34 -1.88 12.94 2.90
C VAL A 34 -3.14 13.75 3.18
N THR A 35 -3.69 13.65 4.41
CA THR A 35 -4.85 14.45 4.83
C THR A 35 -4.59 15.95 4.67
N GLN A 36 -3.44 16.43 5.13
CA GLN A 36 -3.08 17.86 5.01
C GLN A 36 -2.96 18.32 3.56
N VAL A 37 -2.46 17.48 2.66
CA VAL A 37 -2.38 17.80 1.22
C VAL A 37 -3.79 17.86 0.63
N VAL A 38 -4.66 16.93 0.99
CA VAL A 38 -6.03 16.92 0.46
C VAL A 38 -6.80 18.13 0.96
N GLU A 39 -6.85 18.33 2.27
CA GLU A 39 -7.59 19.43 2.89
C GLU A 39 -7.00 20.79 2.52
N GLY A 40 -5.67 20.90 2.47
CA GLY A 40 -4.97 22.17 2.27
C GLY A 40 -4.82 22.62 0.80
N LEU A 41 -4.75 21.68 -0.15
CA LEU A 41 -4.57 22.01 -1.57
C LEU A 41 -5.77 21.56 -2.41
N ILE A 42 -6.18 20.30 -2.26
CA ILE A 42 -7.11 19.67 -3.20
C ILE A 42 -8.54 20.17 -2.96
N THR A 43 -9.02 20.15 -1.73
CA THR A 43 -10.35 20.64 -1.35
C THR A 43 -10.59 22.09 -1.80
N PRO A 44 -9.69 23.06 -1.57
CA PRO A 44 -9.87 24.42 -2.09
C PRO A 44 -9.74 24.51 -3.62
N LEU A 45 -8.88 23.71 -4.26
CA LEU A 45 -8.78 23.67 -5.73
C LEU A 45 -10.06 23.15 -6.38
N VAL A 46 -10.63 22.07 -5.85
CA VAL A 46 -11.91 21.51 -6.30
C VAL A 46 -13.04 22.49 -5.98
N GLY A 47 -13.01 23.12 -4.80
CA GLY A 47 -13.84 24.26 -4.40
C GLY A 47 -13.90 25.35 -5.44
N TRP A 48 -12.73 25.84 -5.83
CA TRP A 48 -12.58 26.89 -6.81
C TRP A 48 -13.02 26.47 -8.21
N PHE A 49 -12.71 25.24 -8.63
CA PHE A 49 -13.12 24.73 -9.95
C PHE A 49 -14.64 24.59 -10.08
N VAL A 50 -15.31 24.05 -9.05
CA VAL A 50 -16.77 23.98 -8.99
C VAL A 50 -17.38 25.38 -8.95
N ALA A 51 -16.76 26.31 -8.22
CA ALA A 51 -17.20 27.70 -8.18
C ALA A 51 -17.07 28.42 -9.51
N ALA A 52 -16.02 28.15 -10.27
CA ALA A 52 -15.80 28.71 -11.61
C ALA A 52 -16.83 28.20 -12.63
N ILE A 53 -17.28 26.94 -12.51
CA ILE A 53 -18.25 26.33 -13.43
C ILE A 53 -19.70 26.70 -13.06
N THR A 54 -19.99 26.81 -11.77
CA THR A 54 -21.38 26.94 -11.26
C THR A 54 -21.71 28.37 -10.82
N GLY A 55 -20.73 29.27 -10.73
CA GLY A 55 -20.87 30.65 -10.24
C GLY A 55 -21.03 30.76 -8.71
N THR A 56 -21.05 29.64 -8.00
CA THR A 56 -21.30 29.55 -6.56
C THR A 56 -19.98 29.39 -5.80
N ARG A 57 -19.67 30.30 -4.88
CA ARG A 57 -18.31 30.53 -4.35
C ARG A 57 -17.64 29.32 -3.66
N ASN A 58 -18.39 28.31 -3.20
CA ASN A 58 -17.88 27.15 -2.46
C ASN A 58 -18.60 25.84 -2.83
N LEU A 59 -17.93 24.69 -2.63
CA LEU A 59 -18.57 23.36 -2.65
C LEU A 59 -19.75 23.31 -1.66
N GLU A 60 -19.57 23.80 -0.43
CA GLU A 60 -20.63 23.96 0.57
C GLU A 60 -21.84 24.70 0.00
N SER A 61 -21.64 25.89 -0.59
CA SER A 61 -22.76 26.69 -1.11
C SER A 61 -23.48 26.07 -2.33
N SER A 62 -22.79 25.24 -3.11
CA SER A 62 -23.40 24.51 -4.24
C SER A 62 -24.07 23.22 -3.80
N LEU A 63 -23.78 22.74 -2.59
CA LEU A 63 -24.33 21.52 -2.02
C LEU A 63 -25.36 21.80 -0.91
N SER A 64 -25.39 23.00 -0.34
CA SER A 64 -26.41 23.45 0.61
C SER A 64 -27.81 23.59 0.00
N ILE A 65 -27.92 23.54 -1.33
CA ILE A 65 -29.20 23.36 -2.02
C ILE A 65 -29.81 21.98 -1.80
N LEU A 66 -29.01 20.98 -1.39
CA LEU A 66 -29.50 19.66 -0.95
C LEU A 66 -29.87 19.67 0.54
N ASP A 67 -29.56 20.72 1.29
CA ASP A 67 -29.82 20.73 2.72
C ASP A 67 -31.32 20.91 2.96
N TRP A 68 -31.94 19.86 3.51
CA TRP A 68 -33.36 19.85 3.79
C TRP A 68 -33.59 20.29 5.24
N SER A 69 -34.34 21.37 5.42
CA SER A 69 -34.78 21.84 6.74
C SER A 69 -36.30 21.68 6.84
N PRO A 70 -36.79 20.50 7.27
CA PRO A 70 -38.23 20.27 7.44
C PRO A 70 -38.80 21.00 8.66
N VAL A 71 -37.98 21.37 9.65
CA VAL A 71 -38.40 22.02 10.91
C VAL A 71 -37.37 23.09 11.31
N PRO A 72 -37.79 24.27 11.82
CA PRO A 72 -36.85 25.26 12.36
C PRO A 72 -35.98 24.65 13.46
N GLY A 73 -34.67 24.55 13.21
CA GLY A 73 -33.70 23.98 14.14
C GLY A 73 -33.21 22.57 13.83
N VAL A 74 -33.74 21.90 12.79
CA VAL A 74 -33.24 20.60 12.30
C VAL A 74 -32.89 20.73 10.83
N THR A 75 -31.61 20.90 10.54
CA THR A 75 -31.06 20.96 9.18
C THR A 75 -30.35 19.66 8.85
N PHE A 76 -30.78 18.98 7.79
CA PHE A 76 -30.05 17.84 7.24
C PHE A 76 -28.99 18.36 6.28
N GLN A 77 -27.72 18.29 6.68
CA GLN A 77 -26.55 18.74 5.92
C GLN A 77 -26.12 17.69 4.89
N PHE A 78 -27.00 17.36 3.93
CA PHE A 78 -26.65 16.41 2.86
C PHE A 78 -25.47 16.91 2.03
N GLY A 79 -25.29 18.23 1.95
CA GLY A 79 -24.17 18.80 1.24
C GLY A 79 -22.81 18.48 1.86
N GLU A 80 -22.70 18.49 3.18
CA GLU A 80 -21.47 18.13 3.89
C GLU A 80 -21.11 16.66 3.71
N ILE A 81 -22.12 15.78 3.70
CA ILE A 81 -21.91 14.34 3.47
C ILE A 81 -21.35 14.08 2.07
N VAL A 82 -21.92 14.70 1.04
CA VAL A 82 -21.43 14.56 -0.33
C VAL A 82 -20.02 15.12 -0.47
N SER A 83 -19.75 16.29 0.14
CA SER A 83 -18.41 16.88 0.20
C SER A 83 -17.39 15.94 0.85
N ALA A 84 -17.76 15.30 1.97
CA ALA A 84 -16.93 14.33 2.66
C ALA A 84 -16.64 13.09 1.80
N VAL A 85 -17.64 12.58 1.07
CA VAL A 85 -17.47 11.44 0.14
C VAL A 85 -16.53 11.80 -1.01
N VAL A 86 -16.71 12.96 -1.63
CA VAL A 86 -15.83 13.44 -2.71
C VAL A 86 -14.39 13.58 -2.21
N THR A 87 -14.22 14.17 -1.03
CA THR A 87 -12.91 14.32 -0.38
C THR A 87 -12.28 12.96 -0.09
N PHE A 88 -13.05 12.00 0.43
CA PHE A 88 -12.57 10.63 0.69
C PHE A 88 -12.06 9.93 -0.58
N ILE A 89 -12.81 10.02 -1.69
CA ILE A 89 -12.41 9.43 -2.97
C ILE A 89 -11.11 10.09 -3.47
N LEU A 90 -10.99 11.42 -3.36
CA LEU A 90 -9.79 12.17 -3.74
C LEU A 90 -8.56 11.79 -2.89
N THR A 91 -8.72 11.69 -1.57
CA THR A 91 -7.67 11.22 -0.66
C THR A 91 -7.20 9.82 -1.07
N GLY A 92 -8.13 8.89 -1.29
CA GLY A 92 -7.81 7.53 -1.72
C GLY A 92 -7.09 7.50 -3.07
N PHE A 93 -7.51 8.34 -4.03
CA PHE A 93 -6.87 8.45 -5.33
C PHE A 93 -5.42 8.97 -5.23
N ILE A 94 -5.16 9.96 -4.38
CA ILE A 94 -3.82 10.49 -4.15
C ILE A 94 -2.93 9.45 -3.46
N LEU A 95 -3.45 8.75 -2.45
CA LEU A 95 -2.79 7.62 -1.80
C LEU A 95 -2.39 6.56 -2.82
N PHE A 96 -3.29 6.22 -3.74
CA PHE A 96 -3.03 5.29 -4.83
C PHE A 96 -1.89 5.77 -5.75
N ILE A 97 -1.85 7.05 -6.13
CA ILE A 97 -0.76 7.61 -6.94
C ILE A 97 0.58 7.50 -6.20
N ILE A 98 0.62 7.83 -4.90
CA ILE A 98 1.86 7.78 -4.11
C ILE A 98 2.35 6.33 -3.98
N VAL A 99 1.47 5.39 -3.66
CA VAL A 99 1.81 3.96 -3.57
C VAL A 99 2.26 3.42 -4.93
N LYS A 100 1.59 3.81 -6.02
CA LYS A 100 2.00 3.42 -7.38
C LYS A 100 3.38 3.96 -7.73
N ALA A 101 3.71 5.20 -7.35
CA ALA A 101 5.03 5.77 -7.56
C ALA A 101 6.11 5.06 -6.73
N ALA A 102 5.81 4.75 -5.47
CA ALA A 102 6.70 4.00 -4.59
C ALA A 102 6.94 2.57 -5.11
N ASN A 103 5.90 1.87 -5.56
CA ASN A 103 6.00 0.55 -6.15
C ASN A 103 6.80 0.57 -7.45
N LYS A 104 6.61 1.59 -8.30
CA LYS A 104 7.42 1.76 -9.51
C LYS A 104 8.91 1.96 -9.18
N ALA A 105 9.23 2.72 -8.14
CA ALA A 105 10.61 2.92 -7.69
C ALA A 105 11.23 1.64 -7.08
N LYS A 106 10.44 0.86 -6.32
CA LYS A 106 10.88 -0.44 -5.81
C LYS A 106 11.13 -1.47 -6.90
N LEU A 107 10.32 -1.49 -7.96
CA LEU A 107 10.54 -2.38 -9.11
C LEU A 107 11.87 -2.11 -9.82
N THR A 108 12.35 -0.86 -9.82
CA THR A 108 13.69 -0.51 -10.33
C THR A 108 14.82 -0.98 -9.41
N GLN A 109 14.53 -1.21 -8.13
CA GLN A 109 15.51 -1.61 -7.12
C GLN A 109 15.58 -3.14 -6.94
N GLN A 110 14.48 -3.85 -7.26
CA GLN A 110 14.40 -5.31 -7.18
C GLN A 110 15.21 -6.04 -8.27
N GLU A 111 15.61 -5.34 -9.34
CA GLU A 111 16.51 -5.90 -10.37
C GLU A 111 17.97 -5.99 -9.89
N GLU A 112 18.32 -5.33 -8.77
CA GLU A 112 19.69 -5.26 -8.24
C GLU A 112 19.86 -6.04 -6.91
N GLU A 113 18.76 -6.50 -6.31
CA GLU A 113 18.77 -7.15 -4.99
C GLU A 113 17.82 -8.36 -4.96
N ALA A 114 17.90 -9.24 -5.97
CA ALA A 114 17.52 -10.63 -5.77
C ALA A 114 18.59 -11.27 -4.88
N ALA A 115 18.53 -11.00 -3.57
CA ALA A 115 19.26 -11.80 -2.61
C ALA A 115 18.80 -13.26 -2.80
N PRO A 116 19.73 -14.22 -2.98
CA PRO A 116 19.39 -15.62 -3.23
C PRO A 116 18.41 -16.10 -2.16
N VAL A 117 17.30 -16.68 -2.60
CA VAL A 117 16.26 -17.16 -1.71
C VAL A 117 16.80 -18.35 -0.90
N ALA A 118 16.21 -18.62 0.27
CA ALA A 118 16.63 -19.75 1.09
C ALA A 118 16.61 -21.08 0.31
N GLU A 119 15.70 -21.20 -0.65
CA GLU A 119 15.66 -22.30 -1.62
C GLU A 119 16.94 -22.44 -2.45
N ASP A 120 17.57 -21.35 -2.89
CA ASP A 120 18.81 -21.38 -3.68
C ASP A 120 19.98 -21.94 -2.86
N TYR A 121 20.08 -21.53 -1.58
CA TYR A 121 21.09 -22.05 -0.68
C TYR A 121 20.87 -23.53 -0.35
N LEU A 122 19.61 -23.97 -0.23
CA LEU A 122 19.29 -25.37 0.02
C LEU A 122 19.59 -26.24 -1.22
N ALA A 123 19.40 -25.72 -2.42
CA ALA A 123 19.81 -26.38 -3.66
C ALA A 123 21.34 -26.50 -3.73
N GLU A 124 22.06 -25.41 -3.47
CA GLU A 124 23.53 -25.40 -3.47
C GLU A 124 24.10 -26.37 -2.41
N ILE A 125 23.54 -26.39 -1.19
CA ILE A 125 23.94 -27.34 -0.13
C ILE A 125 23.63 -28.79 -0.54
N ARG A 126 22.47 -29.06 -1.14
CA ARG A 126 22.09 -30.40 -1.62
C ARG A 126 23.08 -30.91 -2.67
N ASP A 127 23.47 -30.05 -3.59
CA ASP A 127 24.34 -30.41 -4.71
C ASP A 127 25.80 -30.60 -4.25
N LEU A 128 26.26 -29.77 -3.31
CA LEU A 128 27.55 -29.95 -2.62
C LEU A 128 27.60 -31.29 -1.84
N MET A 129 26.51 -31.67 -1.17
CA MET A 129 26.43 -32.95 -0.46
C MET A 129 26.43 -34.17 -1.41
N ARG A 130 25.79 -34.06 -2.57
CA ARG A 130 25.81 -35.12 -3.60
C ARG A 130 27.20 -35.30 -4.20
N GLN A 131 27.93 -34.20 -4.42
CA GLN A 131 29.30 -34.20 -4.92
C GLN A 131 30.27 -34.90 -3.94
N GLU A 132 30.14 -34.68 -2.63
CA GLU A 132 30.92 -35.42 -1.61
C GLU A 132 30.60 -36.91 -1.57
N GLN A 133 29.36 -37.30 -1.89
CA GLN A 133 28.92 -38.70 -1.89
C GLN A 133 29.19 -39.43 -3.21
N GLY A 134 29.81 -38.77 -4.20
CA GLY A 134 30.11 -39.35 -5.51
C GLY A 134 28.88 -39.69 -6.34
N LEU A 135 27.73 -39.08 -6.03
CA LEU A 135 26.48 -39.22 -6.78
C LEU A 135 26.47 -38.20 -7.93
N PRO A 136 25.92 -38.56 -9.11
CA PRO A 136 25.80 -37.62 -10.22
C PRO A 136 24.98 -36.39 -9.82
N VAL A 137 25.46 -35.21 -10.20
CA VAL A 137 24.69 -33.96 -10.14
C VAL A 137 23.65 -34.02 -11.26
N GLU A 138 22.37 -34.00 -10.91
CA GLU A 138 21.30 -33.81 -11.88
C GLU A 138 21.32 -32.32 -12.24
N THR A 139 21.98 -31.98 -13.35
CA THR A 139 21.84 -30.66 -13.96
C THR A 139 20.40 -30.52 -14.47
N ASP A 140 19.71 -29.46 -14.04
CA ASP A 140 18.34 -29.08 -14.39
C ASP A 140 18.14 -28.78 -15.89
N GLU A 141 18.48 -29.71 -16.80
CA GLU A 141 18.02 -29.66 -18.19
C GLU A 141 16.61 -30.28 -18.35
N ASP A 142 16.14 -31.08 -17.38
CA ASP A 142 14.85 -31.78 -17.50
C ASP A 142 13.64 -30.90 -17.12
N SER A 143 13.79 -29.89 -16.28
CA SER A 143 12.67 -29.04 -15.81
C SER A 143 12.21 -27.98 -16.83
N GLN A 144 13.00 -27.68 -17.87
CA GLN A 144 12.54 -26.81 -18.98
C GLN A 144 11.80 -27.58 -20.08
N SER A 145 11.92 -28.91 -20.10
CA SER A 145 11.27 -29.76 -21.11
C SER A 145 9.81 -30.11 -20.77
N GLU A 146 9.41 -30.02 -19.51
CA GLU A 146 8.02 -30.27 -19.09
C GLU A 146 7.11 -29.04 -19.27
N GLU A 147 7.60 -27.81 -19.05
CA GLU A 147 6.80 -26.59 -19.27
C GLU A 147 6.48 -26.33 -20.75
N THR A 148 7.36 -26.76 -21.67
CA THR A 148 7.14 -26.57 -23.11
C THR A 148 6.10 -27.54 -23.67
N ASN A 149 6.00 -28.75 -23.14
CA ASN A 149 4.97 -29.72 -23.58
C ASN A 149 3.57 -29.40 -23.03
N GLU A 150 3.44 -28.84 -21.83
CA GLU A 150 2.12 -28.49 -21.26
C GLU A 150 1.48 -27.26 -21.93
N ALA A 151 2.30 -26.36 -22.49
CA ALA A 151 1.84 -25.19 -23.24
C ALA A 151 1.31 -25.57 -24.64
N ASP A 152 1.94 -26.55 -25.30
CA ASP A 152 1.52 -27.01 -26.63
C ASP A 152 0.27 -27.92 -26.58
N GLU A 153 0.04 -28.66 -25.50
CA GLU A 153 -1.17 -29.50 -25.36
C GLU A 153 -2.45 -28.68 -25.11
N LYS A 154 -2.35 -27.54 -24.41
CA LYS A 154 -3.49 -26.64 -24.15
C LYS A 154 -3.85 -25.73 -25.33
N ALA A 155 -3.02 -25.67 -26.37
CA ALA A 155 -3.28 -24.89 -27.57
C ALA A 155 -3.99 -25.68 -28.69
N ASN A 156 -4.09 -27.01 -28.57
CA ASN A 156 -4.66 -27.90 -29.60
C ASN A 156 -5.84 -28.75 -29.11
N SER A 157 -6.49 -28.35 -28.01
CA SER A 157 -7.78 -28.90 -27.55
C SER A 157 -8.88 -27.84 -27.50
#